data_AF-A0AAD6IIS3-F1
#
_entry.id   AF-A0AAD6IIS3-F1
#
_cell.length_a   1.000
_cell.length_b   1.000
_cell.length_c   1.000
_cell.angle_alpha   90.00
_cell.angle_beta   90.00
_cell.angle_gamma   90.00
#
_symmetry.space_group_name_H-M   'P 1'
#
loop_
_entity.id
_entity.type
_entity.pdbx_description
1 polymer ?
#
loop_
_entity_poly.entity_id
_entity_poly.type
_entity_poly.pdbx_seq_one_letter_code
_entity_poly.pdbx_strand_id
1 'polypeptide(L)'
;MLDNDENSPYSNPIARRIRQVLLYFNYEELCRHPNKDISCISSKANTSHVLNSILAAYRDDPRSSKSPQCRRDKITGYYVRRGRWWWRLASTLGVGILLLGNTSLIKAFVAFSQKTRLGTVRKFEASESMVKSLMLGQLTFDPHEFLFNADVGLLRPDELARIQSEDEQALAVQLSQDLWEEVDAEKDAMRKMADFLGWDSDNVALIRPETPNVVNPKKGTR
;
A
#
# COMPACT_ATOMS: atom_id res chain seq x y z
N MET A 1 -12.39 -14.59 7.37
CA MET A 1 -11.87 -14.45 5.99
C MET A 1 -10.43 -13.90 5.85
N LEU A 2 -9.92 -12.99 6.70
CA LEU A 2 -8.51 -12.50 6.66
C LEU A 2 -7.46 -13.56 7.01
N ASP A 3 -7.77 -14.48 7.94
CA ASP A 3 -6.85 -15.54 8.38
C ASP A 3 -7.06 -16.86 7.61
N ASN A 4 -8.22 -17.05 6.94
CA ASN A 4 -8.49 -18.24 6.12
C ASN A 4 -7.50 -18.37 4.94
N ASP A 5 -6.91 -17.25 4.52
CA ASP A 5 -5.93 -17.15 3.44
C ASP A 5 -4.47 -17.25 3.91
N GLU A 6 -4.17 -17.34 5.22
CA GLU A 6 -2.78 -17.49 5.69
C GLU A 6 -2.23 -18.89 5.42
N ASN A 7 -3.08 -19.92 5.49
CA ASN A 7 -2.68 -21.32 5.35
C ASN A 7 -3.35 -22.04 4.17
N SER A 8 -4.18 -21.35 3.38
CA SER A 8 -4.81 -21.94 2.20
C SER A 8 -3.83 -21.90 1.01
N PRO A 9 -3.43 -23.06 0.46
CA PRO A 9 -2.63 -23.12 -0.77
C PRO A 9 -3.37 -22.55 -1.98
N TYR A 10 -4.67 -22.27 -1.85
CA TYR A 10 -5.53 -21.68 -2.89
C TYR A 10 -5.80 -20.18 -2.68
N SER A 11 -5.15 -19.53 -1.70
CA SER A 11 -5.32 -18.09 -1.48
C SER A 11 -4.79 -17.32 -2.69
N ASN A 12 -5.70 -16.71 -3.45
CA ASN A 12 -5.31 -15.90 -4.60
C ASN A 12 -4.39 -14.76 -4.11
N PRO A 13 -3.11 -14.73 -4.53
CA PRO A 13 -2.13 -13.80 -3.99
C PRO A 13 -2.45 -12.35 -4.36
N ILE A 14 -3.18 -12.11 -5.45
CA ILE A 14 -3.64 -10.79 -5.90
C ILE A 14 -4.76 -10.31 -4.96
N ALA A 15 -5.79 -11.13 -4.76
CA ALA A 15 -6.91 -10.83 -3.87
C ALA A 15 -6.42 -10.53 -2.44
N ARG A 16 -5.41 -11.28 -1.96
CA ARG A 16 -4.80 -11.06 -0.66
C ARG A 16 -4.14 -9.68 -0.53
N ARG A 17 -3.38 -9.25 -1.55
CA ARG A 17 -2.71 -7.95 -1.57
C ARG A 17 -3.71 -6.80 -1.60
N ILE A 18 -4.68 -6.89 -2.49
CA ILE A 18 -5.74 -5.87 -2.61
C ILE A 18 -6.51 -5.75 -1.30
N ARG A 19 -6.91 -6.86 -0.69
CA ARG A 19 -7.60 -6.84 0.60
C ARG A 19 -6.77 -6.17 1.70
N GLN A 20 -5.45 -6.42 1.73
CA GLN A 20 -4.55 -5.78 2.67
C GLN A 20 -4.45 -4.27 2.43
N VAL A 21 -4.33 -3.83 1.19
CA VAL A 21 -4.30 -2.39 0.82
C VAL A 21 -5.62 -1.72 1.18
N LEU A 22 -6.76 -2.32 0.84
CA LEU A 22 -8.09 -1.79 1.18
C LEU A 22 -8.30 -1.71 2.70
N LEU A 23 -7.86 -2.72 3.46
CA LEU A 23 -7.90 -2.67 4.92
C LEU A 23 -7.03 -1.54 5.46
N TYR A 24 -5.85 -1.32 4.89
CA TYR A 24 -4.97 -0.21 5.26
C TYR A 24 -5.63 1.15 4.97
N PHE A 25 -6.26 1.33 3.80
CA PHE A 25 -6.98 2.55 3.45
C PHE A 25 -8.13 2.84 4.41
N ASN A 26 -8.97 1.84 4.67
CA ASN A 26 -10.09 1.97 5.61
C ASN A 26 -9.58 2.28 7.03
N TYR A 27 -8.48 1.65 7.45
CA TYR A 27 -7.85 1.94 8.74
C TYR A 27 -7.36 3.39 8.83
N GLU A 28 -6.66 3.91 7.81
CA GLU A 28 -6.19 5.30 7.77
C GLU A 28 -7.35 6.29 7.72
N GLU A 29 -8.40 6.02 6.94
CA GLU A 29 -9.62 6.85 6.88
C GLU A 29 -10.30 6.95 8.26
N LEU A 30 -10.50 5.81 8.92
CA LEU A 30 -11.10 5.75 10.26
C LEU A 30 -10.24 6.45 11.31
N CYS A 31 -8.91 6.36 11.20
CA CYS A 31 -8.00 7.09 12.06
C CYS A 31 -8.05 8.61 11.84
N ARG A 32 -8.26 9.07 10.60
CA ARG A 32 -8.34 10.50 10.24
C ARG A 32 -9.70 11.12 10.56
N HIS A 33 -10.77 10.35 10.45
CA HIS A 33 -12.14 10.82 10.65
C HIS A 33 -12.89 10.01 11.72
N PRO A 34 -12.44 10.03 12.98
CA PRO A 34 -13.08 9.28 14.07
C PRO A 34 -14.55 9.62 14.30
N ASN A 35 -14.98 10.80 13.87
CA ASN A 35 -16.30 11.35 14.16
C ASN A 35 -17.32 11.14 13.01
N LYS A 36 -16.91 10.57 11.87
CA LYS A 36 -17.84 10.25 10.75
C LYS A 36 -18.61 8.95 10.98
N ASP A 37 -18.02 7.99 11.70
CA ASP A 37 -18.72 6.82 12.20
C ASP A 37 -19.22 7.07 13.63
N ILE A 38 -20.52 6.84 13.81
CA ILE A 38 -21.33 7.30 14.93
C ILE A 38 -20.87 6.71 16.29
N SER A 39 -21.09 7.54 17.33
CA SER A 39 -20.97 7.31 18.78
C SER A 39 -19.57 7.22 19.40
N CYS A 40 -18.87 8.35 19.52
CA CYS A 40 -18.57 8.92 20.86
C CYS A 40 -17.65 10.16 20.79
N ILE A 41 -18.00 11.14 21.60
CA ILE A 41 -17.31 12.42 21.81
C ILE A 41 -16.01 12.13 22.58
N SER A 42 -14.91 11.95 21.87
CA SER A 42 -13.56 12.05 22.44
C SER A 42 -12.62 12.62 21.40
N SER A 43 -12.01 13.76 21.72
CA SER A 43 -11.23 14.62 20.81
C SER A 43 -9.89 14.02 20.33
N LYS A 44 -9.68 12.71 20.48
CA LYS A 44 -8.62 11.95 19.83
C LYS A 44 -9.19 10.58 19.46
N ALA A 45 -9.19 10.24 18.17
CA ALA A 45 -9.35 8.86 17.72
C ALA A 45 -8.29 8.01 18.43
N ASN A 46 -8.62 7.37 19.56
CA ASN A 46 -7.69 6.44 20.15
C ASN A 46 -7.59 5.28 19.15
N THR A 47 -6.40 4.97 18.62
CA THR A 47 -6.17 3.84 17.71
C THR A 47 -6.88 2.57 18.19
N SER A 48 -6.99 2.41 19.52
CA SER A 48 -7.76 1.36 20.18
C SER A 48 -9.25 1.31 19.79
N HIS A 49 -9.91 2.47 19.63
CA HIS A 49 -11.30 2.58 19.21
C HIS A 49 -11.50 2.13 17.77
N VAL A 50 -10.70 2.64 16.82
CA VAL A 50 -10.74 2.22 15.41
C VAL A 50 -10.58 0.71 15.30
N LEU A 51 -9.63 0.13 16.04
CA LEU A 51 -9.42 -1.31 16.06
C LEU A 51 -10.59 -2.08 16.67
N ASN A 52 -11.22 -1.53 17.71
CA ASN A 52 -12.43 -2.14 18.28
C ASN A 52 -13.60 -2.10 17.29
N SER A 53 -13.78 -0.99 16.54
CA SER A 53 -14.80 -0.89 15.49
C SER A 53 -14.56 -1.90 14.36
N ILE A 54 -13.31 -2.04 13.91
CA ILE A 54 -12.92 -3.06 12.91
C ILE A 54 -13.22 -4.47 13.44
N LEU A 55 -12.90 -4.75 14.71
CA LEU A 55 -13.19 -6.05 15.33
C LEU A 55 -14.69 -6.30 15.48
N ALA A 56 -15.49 -5.28 15.78
CA ALA A 56 -16.95 -5.38 15.90
C ALA A 56 -17.63 -5.65 14.56
N ALA A 57 -17.11 -5.08 13.47
CA ALA A 57 -17.58 -5.36 12.12
C ALA A 57 -17.28 -6.81 11.66
N TYR A 58 -16.29 -7.46 12.27
CA TYR A 58 -15.84 -8.80 11.88
C TYR A 58 -16.56 -9.88 12.70
N ARG A 59 -17.84 -10.11 12.37
CA ARG A 59 -18.74 -11.04 13.09
C ARG A 59 -18.22 -12.48 13.17
N ASP A 60 -17.58 -12.96 12.10
CA ASP A 60 -17.00 -14.30 12.01
C ASP A 60 -15.48 -14.29 12.16
N ASP A 61 -14.95 -13.58 13.16
CA ASP A 61 -13.50 -13.57 13.41
C ASP A 61 -13.03 -14.97 13.83
N PRO A 62 -12.19 -15.65 13.02
CA PRO A 62 -11.68 -16.98 13.38
C PRO A 62 -10.77 -16.94 14.62
N ARG A 63 -10.40 -15.75 15.10
CA ARG A 63 -9.61 -15.54 16.32
C ARG A 63 -10.49 -15.07 17.49
N SER A 64 -11.81 -15.24 17.43
CA SER A 64 -12.73 -14.89 18.51
C SER A 64 -12.34 -15.51 19.87
N SER A 65 -11.67 -16.67 19.85
CA SER A 65 -11.12 -17.34 21.02
C SER A 65 -9.87 -16.67 21.63
N LYS A 66 -9.24 -15.72 20.93
CA LYS A 66 -8.06 -14.98 21.41
C LYS A 66 -8.46 -13.72 22.16
N SER A 67 -7.56 -13.24 23.02
CA SER A 67 -7.76 -11.98 23.74
C SER A 67 -7.98 -10.81 22.76
N PRO A 68 -8.80 -9.79 23.13
CA PRO A 68 -9.01 -8.61 22.30
C PRO A 68 -7.70 -7.92 21.89
N GLN A 69 -6.73 -7.88 22.80
CA GLN A 69 -5.40 -7.31 22.53
C GLN A 69 -4.66 -8.08 21.42
N CYS A 70 -4.60 -9.41 21.50
CA CYS A 70 -3.95 -10.24 20.49
C CYS A 70 -4.60 -10.07 19.10
N ARG A 71 -5.93 -9.95 19.06
CA ARG A 71 -6.67 -9.69 17.82
C ARG A 71 -6.33 -8.32 17.23
N ARG A 72 -6.27 -7.27 18.07
CA ARG A 72 -5.85 -5.92 17.66
C ARG A 72 -4.42 -5.90 17.12
N ASP A 73 -3.49 -6.54 17.82
CA ASP A 73 -2.08 -6.58 17.45
C ASP A 73 -1.85 -7.31 16.13
N LYS A 74 -2.65 -8.34 15.83
CA LYS A 74 -2.61 -9.01 14.53
C LYS A 74 -3.13 -8.10 13.41
N ILE A 75 -4.19 -7.32 13.66
CA ILE A 75 -4.70 -6.35 12.67
C ILE A 75 -3.63 -5.30 12.36
N THR A 76 -3.10 -4.62 13.37
CA THR A 76 -2.11 -3.54 13.18
C THR A 76 -0.75 -4.08 12.73
N GLY A 77 -0.21 -5.03 13.47
CA GLY A 77 1.15 -5.52 13.32
C GLY A 77 1.37 -6.36 12.07
N TYR A 78 0.33 -7.00 11.54
CA TYR A 78 0.44 -7.83 10.34
C TYR A 78 -0.36 -7.28 9.17
N TYR A 79 -1.69 -7.15 9.27
CA TYR A 79 -2.51 -6.85 8.10
C TYR A 79 -2.37 -5.40 7.63
N VAL A 80 -2.54 -4.43 8.53
CA VAL A 80 -2.39 -3.00 8.24
C VAL A 80 -0.94 -2.71 7.82
N ARG A 81 0.04 -3.28 8.54
CA ARG A 81 1.47 -3.14 8.18
C ARG A 81 1.77 -3.66 6.78
N ARG A 82 1.23 -4.83 6.39
CA ARG A 82 1.40 -5.37 5.03
C ARG A 82 0.65 -4.56 3.98
N GLY A 83 -0.56 -4.07 4.28
CA GLY A 83 -1.31 -3.17 3.40
C GLY A 83 -0.55 -1.89 3.12
N ARG A 84 -0.01 -1.24 4.16
CA ARG A 84 0.87 -0.07 4.04
C ARG A 84 2.10 -0.38 3.18
N TRP A 85 2.72 -1.53 3.40
CA TRP A 85 3.90 -1.96 2.65
C TRP A 85 3.59 -2.18 1.16
N TRP A 86 2.50 -2.87 0.83
CA TRP A 86 2.05 -3.03 -0.55
C TRP A 86 1.67 -1.71 -1.19
N TRP A 87 1.05 -0.81 -0.43
CA TRP A 87 0.69 0.49 -0.95
C TRP A 87 1.92 1.35 -1.28
N ARG A 88 2.97 1.33 -0.43
CA ARG A 88 4.25 1.99 -0.73
C ARG A 88 4.89 1.49 -2.02
N LEU A 89 4.75 0.20 -2.32
CA LEU A 89 5.18 -0.34 -3.62
C LEU A 89 4.31 0.18 -4.76
N ALA A 90 2.99 0.10 -4.59
CA ALA A 90 2.02 0.49 -5.60
C ALA A 90 2.19 1.97 -5.97
N SER A 91 2.46 2.82 -4.98
CA SER A 91 2.67 4.25 -5.18
C SER A 91 3.99 4.54 -5.91
N THR A 92 5.03 3.75 -5.69
CA THR A 92 6.36 4.01 -6.25
C THR A 92 6.57 3.36 -7.62
N LEU A 93 6.08 2.14 -7.80
CA LEU A 93 6.28 1.34 -9.01
C LEU A 93 5.06 1.34 -9.92
N GLY A 94 3.93 1.90 -9.49
CA GLY A 94 2.64 1.79 -10.17
C GLY A 94 1.78 0.67 -9.59
N VAL A 95 0.46 0.87 -9.56
CA VAL A 95 -0.46 -0.03 -8.83
C VAL A 95 -0.57 -1.43 -9.45
N GLY A 96 -0.13 -1.61 -10.70
CA GLY A 96 0.01 -2.92 -11.36
C GLY A 96 0.89 -3.93 -10.60
N ILE A 97 1.80 -3.46 -9.75
CA ILE A 97 2.60 -4.33 -8.88
C ILE A 97 1.73 -5.18 -7.93
N LEU A 98 0.52 -4.73 -7.61
CA LEU A 98 -0.43 -5.49 -6.81
C LEU A 98 -0.91 -6.76 -7.54
N LEU A 99 -0.89 -6.75 -8.88
CA LEU A 99 -1.27 -7.89 -9.72
C LEU A 99 -0.10 -8.86 -9.93
N LEU A 100 1.12 -8.33 -10.09
CA LEU A 100 2.26 -9.09 -10.62
C LEU A 100 3.41 -9.31 -9.62
N GLY A 101 3.44 -8.56 -8.52
CA GLY A 101 4.56 -8.60 -7.57
C GLY A 101 4.80 -9.97 -6.91
N ASN A 102 6.02 -10.20 -6.44
CA ASN A 102 6.36 -11.30 -5.53
C ASN A 102 6.87 -10.69 -4.21
N THR A 103 6.54 -11.31 -3.07
CA THR A 103 6.81 -10.80 -1.71
C THR A 103 8.29 -10.71 -1.32
N SER A 104 9.20 -11.27 -2.13
CA SER A 104 10.62 -11.44 -1.80
C SER A 104 11.52 -10.27 -2.16
N LEU A 105 11.02 -9.24 -2.84
CA LEU A 105 11.80 -8.06 -3.19
C LEU A 105 11.44 -6.94 -2.20
N ILE A 106 12.41 -6.22 -1.58
CA ILE A 106 12.37 -4.75 -1.29
C ILE A 106 13.40 -4.25 -0.26
N LYS A 107 14.17 -3.26 -0.71
CA LYS A 107 14.22 -1.83 -0.27
C LYS A 107 15.11 -1.08 -1.26
N ALA A 108 16.27 -1.67 -1.58
CA ALA A 108 17.07 -1.30 -2.74
C ALA A 108 16.28 -1.42 -4.05
N PHE A 109 15.36 -2.37 -4.14
CA PHE A 109 14.57 -2.64 -5.36
C PHE A 109 13.66 -1.49 -5.81
N VAL A 110 13.20 -0.60 -4.93
CA VAL A 110 12.29 0.50 -5.35
C VAL A 110 13.08 1.59 -6.07
N ALA A 111 14.13 2.13 -5.46
CA ALA A 111 15.02 3.10 -6.10
C ALA A 111 15.70 2.48 -7.34
N PHE A 112 16.15 1.23 -7.22
CA PHE A 112 16.68 0.47 -8.35
C PHE A 112 15.66 0.35 -9.49
N SER A 113 14.42 -0.04 -9.22
CA SER A 113 13.42 -0.21 -10.28
C SER A 113 12.99 1.11 -10.90
N GLN A 114 12.83 2.18 -10.12
CA GLN A 114 12.50 3.49 -10.66
C GLN A 114 13.59 4.07 -11.57
N LYS A 115 14.86 3.69 -11.36
CA LYS A 115 15.99 4.19 -12.14
C LYS A 115 16.44 3.24 -13.26
N THR A 116 16.23 1.93 -13.10
CA THR A 116 16.73 0.90 -14.03
C THR A 116 15.62 0.10 -14.72
N ARG A 117 14.35 0.33 -14.36
CA ARG A 117 13.18 -0.39 -14.89
C ARG A 117 12.05 0.57 -15.28
N LEU A 118 12.40 1.66 -15.98
CA LEU A 118 11.46 2.73 -16.37
C LEU A 118 10.29 2.23 -17.23
N GLY A 119 10.55 1.35 -18.20
CA GLY A 119 9.53 0.75 -19.04
C GLY A 119 8.56 -0.11 -18.22
N THR A 120 9.08 -0.87 -17.25
CA THR A 120 8.26 -1.67 -16.32
C THR A 120 7.39 -0.77 -15.43
N VAL A 121 7.98 0.27 -14.82
CA VAL A 121 7.24 1.22 -13.96
C VAL A 121 6.13 1.93 -14.74
N ARG A 122 6.44 2.45 -15.94
CA ARG A 122 5.45 3.10 -16.81
C ARG A 122 4.26 2.19 -17.09
N LYS A 123 4.49 0.89 -17.22
CA LYS A 123 3.42 -0.08 -17.50
C LYS A 123 2.56 -0.39 -16.32
N PHE A 124 3.15 -0.52 -15.13
CA PHE A 124 2.37 -0.65 -13.91
C PHE A 124 1.55 0.62 -13.63
N GLU A 125 2.04 1.80 -13.99
CA GLU A 125 1.25 3.04 -13.94
C GLU A 125 0.11 3.01 -14.96
N ALA A 126 0.36 2.57 -16.20
CA ALA A 126 -0.69 2.44 -17.22
C ALA A 126 -1.83 1.47 -16.82
N SER A 127 -1.57 0.53 -15.91
CA SER A 127 -2.59 -0.38 -15.38
C SER A 127 -3.50 0.22 -14.29
N GLU A 128 -3.27 1.48 -13.91
CA GLU A 128 -3.92 2.09 -12.74
C GLU A 128 -5.43 2.11 -12.80
N SER A 129 -6.00 2.50 -13.95
CA SER A 129 -7.46 2.53 -14.14
C SER A 129 -8.10 1.16 -13.92
N MET A 130 -7.46 0.09 -14.43
CA MET A 130 -7.94 -1.28 -14.25
C MET A 130 -7.85 -1.71 -12.78
N VAL A 131 -6.71 -1.50 -12.13
CA VAL A 131 -6.53 -1.88 -10.73
C VAL A 131 -7.52 -1.12 -9.85
N LYS A 132 -7.74 0.17 -10.12
CA LYS A 132 -8.74 0.98 -9.41
C LYS A 132 -10.14 0.42 -9.60
N SER A 133 -10.53 0.12 -10.84
CA SER A 133 -11.83 -0.51 -11.15
C SER A 133 -12.00 -1.84 -10.41
N LEU A 134 -10.96 -2.66 -10.35
CA LEU A 134 -10.96 -3.94 -9.65
C LEU A 134 -11.06 -3.77 -8.13
N MET A 135 -10.32 -2.82 -7.55
CA MET A 135 -10.37 -2.51 -6.11
C MET A 135 -11.73 -1.96 -5.68
N LEU A 136 -12.41 -1.22 -6.55
CA LEU A 136 -13.73 -0.64 -6.30
C LEU A 136 -14.89 -1.57 -6.69
N GLY A 137 -14.61 -2.76 -7.25
CA GLY A 137 -15.64 -3.69 -7.73
C GLY A 137 -16.40 -3.20 -8.96
N GLN A 138 -15.83 -2.25 -9.71
CA GLN A 138 -16.41 -1.59 -10.88
C GLN A 138 -15.85 -2.16 -12.19
N LEU A 139 -15.78 -3.49 -12.30
CA LEU A 139 -15.14 -4.11 -13.45
C LEU A 139 -16.07 -4.07 -14.68
N THR A 140 -15.71 -3.28 -15.69
CA THR A 140 -16.50 -3.13 -16.94
C THR A 140 -15.93 -3.91 -18.12
N PHE A 141 -14.79 -4.59 -17.94
CA PHE A 141 -14.07 -5.32 -18.97
C PHE A 141 -13.36 -6.55 -18.38
N ASP A 142 -12.97 -7.51 -19.23
CA ASP A 142 -12.20 -8.68 -18.82
C ASP A 142 -10.73 -8.29 -18.53
N PRO A 143 -10.21 -8.49 -17.29
CA PRO A 143 -8.82 -8.20 -16.95
C PRO A 143 -7.82 -9.03 -17.75
N HIS A 144 -8.19 -10.27 -18.09
CA HIS A 144 -7.31 -11.15 -18.86
C HIS A 144 -7.13 -10.60 -20.28
N GLU A 145 -8.22 -10.15 -20.89
CA GLU A 145 -8.19 -9.50 -22.20
C GLU A 145 -7.40 -8.18 -22.15
N PHE A 146 -7.66 -7.32 -21.17
CA PHE A 146 -6.92 -6.05 -21.02
C PHE A 146 -5.41 -6.25 -20.86
N LEU A 147 -4.98 -7.30 -20.14
CA LEU A 147 -3.57 -7.56 -19.88
C LEU A 147 -2.87 -8.31 -21.02
N PHE A 148 -3.48 -9.36 -21.55
CA PHE A 148 -2.81 -10.36 -22.37
C PHE A 148 -3.33 -10.47 -23.81
N ASN A 149 -4.30 -9.65 -24.21
CA ASN A 149 -4.73 -9.60 -25.61
C ASN A 149 -3.52 -9.30 -26.52
N ALA A 150 -3.35 -10.09 -27.58
CA ALA A 150 -2.17 -10.01 -28.43
C ALA A 150 -2.10 -8.71 -29.25
N ASP A 151 -3.26 -8.10 -29.56
CA ASP A 151 -3.36 -6.92 -30.42
C ASP A 151 -3.35 -5.63 -29.60
N VAL A 152 -4.10 -5.59 -28.49
CA VAL A 152 -4.32 -4.37 -27.69
C VAL A 152 -3.95 -4.49 -26.22
N GLY A 153 -3.51 -5.67 -25.77
CA GLY A 153 -3.21 -5.94 -24.37
C GLY A 153 -1.99 -5.19 -23.86
N LEU A 154 -1.98 -4.87 -22.57
CA LEU A 154 -0.92 -4.10 -21.94
C LEU A 154 0.45 -4.80 -21.95
N LEU A 155 0.45 -6.14 -21.95
CA LEU A 155 1.61 -7.04 -21.86
C LEU A 155 1.82 -7.87 -23.14
N ARG A 156 1.41 -7.35 -24.30
CA ARG A 156 1.64 -8.02 -25.58
C ARG A 156 3.13 -8.16 -25.93
N PRO A 157 3.53 -9.14 -26.76
CA PRO A 157 4.95 -9.49 -26.95
C PRO A 157 5.86 -8.38 -27.48
N ASP A 158 5.41 -7.59 -28.45
CA ASP A 158 6.15 -6.44 -29.00
C ASP A 158 6.34 -5.35 -27.94
N GLU A 159 5.32 -5.15 -27.12
CA GLU A 159 5.36 -4.18 -26.03
C GLU A 159 6.30 -4.62 -24.91
N LEU A 160 6.32 -5.93 -24.59
CA LEU A 160 7.29 -6.52 -23.65
C LEU A 160 8.73 -6.35 -24.14
N ALA A 161 8.99 -6.55 -25.42
CA ALA A 161 10.32 -6.31 -26.01
C ALA A 161 10.72 -4.83 -25.91
N ARG A 162 9.76 -3.91 -26.12
CA ARG A 162 9.99 -2.46 -25.96
C ARG A 162 10.29 -2.08 -24.51
N ILE A 163 9.52 -2.62 -23.55
CA ILE A 163 9.74 -2.44 -22.11
C ILE A 163 11.14 -2.90 -21.73
N GLN A 164 11.54 -4.08 -22.20
CA GLN A 164 12.87 -4.61 -21.92
C GLN A 164 13.98 -3.72 -22.48
N SER A 165 13.86 -3.27 -23.73
CA SER A 165 14.86 -2.38 -24.34
C SER A 165 14.99 -1.05 -23.58
N GLU A 166 13.87 -0.49 -23.12
CA GLU A 166 13.88 0.74 -22.34
C GLU A 166 14.49 0.54 -20.95
N ASP A 167 14.20 -0.58 -20.31
CA ASP A 167 14.77 -0.97 -19.03
C ASP A 167 16.30 -1.21 -19.14
N GLU A 168 16.75 -1.84 -20.23
CA GLU A 168 18.18 -2.04 -20.51
C GLU A 168 18.89 -0.70 -20.76
N GLN A 169 18.27 0.22 -21.51
CA GLN A 169 18.82 1.55 -21.74
C GLN A 169 18.89 2.36 -20.43
N ALA A 170 17.83 2.34 -19.62
CA ALA A 170 17.78 3.01 -18.33
C ALA A 170 18.87 2.46 -17.37
N LEU A 171 19.05 1.14 -17.35
CA LEU A 171 20.11 0.49 -16.58
C LEU A 171 21.50 0.94 -17.04
N ALA A 172 21.75 0.97 -18.35
CA ALA A 172 23.04 1.40 -18.91
C ALA A 172 23.37 2.85 -18.53
N VAL A 173 22.38 3.76 -18.55
CA VAL A 173 22.54 5.14 -18.08
C VAL A 173 22.85 5.17 -16.59
N GLN A 174 22.11 4.41 -15.77
CA GLN A 174 22.29 4.46 -14.31
C GLN A 174 23.64 3.89 -13.86
N LEU A 175 24.18 2.89 -14.58
CA LEU A 175 25.52 2.33 -14.32
C LEU A 175 26.66 3.35 -14.58
N SER A 176 26.38 4.43 -15.31
CA SER A 176 27.34 5.51 -15.56
C SER A 176 27.29 6.64 -14.52
N GLN A 177 26.40 6.56 -13.52
CA GLN A 177 26.21 7.57 -12.48
C GLN A 177 26.79 7.14 -11.14
N ASP A 178 27.55 8.04 -10.51
CA ASP A 178 28.22 7.78 -9.22
C ASP A 178 27.32 7.99 -7.98
N LEU A 179 26.16 8.65 -8.13
CA LEU A 179 25.29 8.99 -7.00
C LEU A 179 23.82 8.69 -7.29
N TRP A 180 23.15 8.10 -6.30
CA TRP A 180 21.75 7.72 -6.39
C TRP A 180 20.94 8.57 -5.41
N GLU A 181 20.02 9.38 -5.93
CA GLU A 181 19.11 10.15 -5.09
C GLU A 181 18.13 9.24 -4.35
N GLU A 182 17.98 9.45 -3.05
CA GLU A 182 17.03 8.72 -2.23
C GLU A 182 15.60 9.19 -2.50
N VAL A 183 14.68 8.24 -2.64
CA VAL A 183 13.25 8.51 -2.87
C VAL A 183 12.50 8.36 -1.56
N ASP A 184 11.76 9.41 -1.15
CA ASP A 184 10.85 9.36 0.00
C ASP A 184 9.55 8.65 -0.35
N ALA A 185 9.64 7.32 -0.38
CA ALA A 185 8.53 6.44 -0.73
C ALA A 185 7.31 6.56 0.19
N GLU A 186 7.48 7.01 1.44
CA GLU A 186 6.36 7.18 2.37
C GLU A 186 5.55 8.43 2.04
N LYS A 187 6.25 9.56 1.81
CA LYS A 187 5.60 10.81 1.42
C LYS A 187 4.83 10.65 0.10
N ASP A 188 5.45 9.98 -0.88
CA ASP A 188 4.81 9.71 -2.18
C ASP A 188 3.61 8.77 -2.04
N ALA A 189 3.68 7.76 -1.17
CA ALA A 189 2.56 6.86 -0.89
C ALA A 189 1.37 7.60 -0.28
N MET A 190 1.61 8.51 0.65
CA MET A 190 0.55 9.28 1.30
C MET A 190 -0.13 10.26 0.35
N ARG A 191 0.64 10.93 -0.53
CA ARG A 191 0.09 11.79 -1.58
C ARG A 191 -0.76 10.98 -2.56
N LYS A 192 -0.22 9.89 -3.13
CA LYS A 192 -0.98 9.04 -4.06
C LYS A 192 -2.21 8.42 -3.40
N MET A 193 -2.18 8.11 -2.10
CA MET A 193 -3.36 7.61 -1.38
C MET A 193 -4.48 8.65 -1.39
N ALA A 194 -4.16 9.92 -1.14
CA ALA A 194 -5.12 11.01 -1.18
C ALA A 194 -5.72 11.17 -2.58
N ASP A 195 -4.88 11.22 -3.62
CA ASP A 195 -5.34 11.32 -5.01
C ASP A 195 -6.21 10.11 -5.42
N PHE A 196 -5.80 8.91 -5.01
CA PHE A 196 -6.50 7.66 -5.34
C PHE A 196 -7.89 7.60 -4.70
N LEU A 197 -8.02 8.05 -3.45
CA LEU A 197 -9.25 8.06 -2.66
C LEU A 197 -10.08 9.34 -2.86
N GLY A 198 -9.55 10.36 -3.52
CA GLY A 198 -10.20 11.67 -3.68
C GLY A 198 -10.25 12.48 -2.38
N TRP A 199 -9.24 12.33 -1.51
CA TRP A 199 -9.07 13.20 -0.33
C TRP A 199 -8.48 14.55 -0.74
N ASP A 200 -8.97 15.64 -0.18
CA ASP A 200 -8.35 16.97 -0.38
C ASP A 200 -6.89 16.97 0.10
N SER A 201 -5.97 17.22 -0.82
CA SER A 201 -4.51 17.13 -0.64
C SER A 201 -3.95 18.13 0.38
N ASP A 202 -4.72 19.17 0.72
CA ASP A 202 -4.32 20.26 1.63
C ASP A 202 -4.21 19.83 3.11
N ASN A 203 -4.79 18.69 3.50
CA ASN A 203 -4.75 18.19 4.88
C ASN A 203 -3.63 17.16 5.17
N VAL A 204 -2.89 16.71 4.15
CA VAL A 204 -1.88 15.64 4.30
C VAL A 204 -0.55 16.16 4.86
N ALA A 205 -0.26 17.46 4.73
CA ALA A 205 1.02 18.06 5.14
C ALA A 205 1.19 18.29 6.65
N LEU A 206 0.16 18.09 7.48
CA LEU A 206 0.14 18.59 8.86
C LEU A 206 0.48 17.58 9.96
N ILE A 207 0.92 16.36 9.66
CA ILE A 207 1.17 15.35 10.72
C ILE A 207 2.56 14.72 10.56
N ARG A 208 3.60 15.46 10.97
CA ARG A 208 4.80 14.83 11.52
C ARG A 208 4.49 14.35 12.95
N PRO A 209 4.91 13.15 13.37
CA PRO A 209 5.00 12.87 14.79
C PRO A 209 6.14 13.75 15.33
N GLU A 210 5.81 14.77 16.12
CA GLU A 210 6.81 15.44 16.94
C GLU A 210 7.46 14.38 17.84
N THR A 211 8.75 14.16 17.65
CA THR A 211 9.58 13.41 18.59
C THR A 211 9.43 14.05 19.97
N PRO A 212 9.16 13.29 21.03
CA PRO A 212 9.09 13.86 22.36
C PRO A 212 10.47 14.39 22.74
N ASN A 213 10.55 15.71 22.92
CA ASN A 213 11.67 16.37 23.57
C ASN A 213 11.83 15.77 24.97
N VAL A 214 12.85 14.93 25.15
CA VAL A 214 13.28 14.47 26.45
C VAL A 214 13.95 15.65 27.15
N VAL A 215 13.15 16.41 27.90
CA VAL A 215 13.65 17.39 28.87
C VAL A 215 14.26 16.59 30.01
N ASN A 216 15.59 16.63 30.12
CA ASN A 216 16.35 16.04 31.21
C ASN A 216 16.29 17.02 32.42
N PRO A 217 15.63 16.69 33.54
CA PRO A 217 15.70 17.54 34.71
C PRO A 217 17.08 17.42 35.36
N LYS A 218 17.78 18.55 35.43
CA LYS A 218 19.06 18.73 36.12
C LYS A 218 19.00 18.14 37.53
N LYS A 219 19.97 17.28 37.86
CA LYS A 219 20.29 16.86 39.22
C LYS A 219 20.64 18.10 40.05
N GLY A 220 19.87 18.33 41.12
CA GLY A 220 20.25 19.22 42.20
C GLY A 220 21.40 18.59 42.99
N THR A 221 22.51 19.31 43.07
CA THR A 221 23.61 19.04 43.99
C THR A 221 23.15 19.36 45.41
N ARG A 222 23.44 18.44 46.34
CA ARG A 222 23.54 18.72 47.78
C ARG A 222 24.84 19.45 48.06
#